data_AF-A0A543PZA9-F1
#
_entry.id   AF-A0A543PZA9-F1
#
_cell.length_a   1.000
_cell.length_b   1.000
_cell.length_c   1.000
_cell.angle_alpha   90.00
_cell.angle_beta   90.00
_cell.angle_gamma   90.00
#
_symmetry.space_group_name_H-M   'P 1'
#
loop_
_entity.id
_entity.type
_entity.pdbx_description
1 polymer ?
#
loop_
_entity_poly.entity_id
_entity_poly.type
_entity_poly.pdbx_seq_one_letter_code
_entity_poly.pdbx_strand_id
1 'polypeptide(L)'
;MSKLTIQEIGRFLDAFAGLCSPVDIHFYWRPQLNDPNDEMVLEAAVNGHADALITFNMAHFAVAAPRFNLPLWLPKQLLMEVRQ
;
A
#
# COMPACT_ATOMS: atom_id res chain seq x y z
N MET A 1 10.64 -13.20 -14.57
CA MET A 1 10.60 -13.72 -13.18
C MET A 1 11.92 -13.38 -12.52
N SER A 2 11.91 -12.89 -11.29
CA SER A 2 13.14 -12.63 -10.52
C SER A 2 13.86 -13.96 -10.28
N LYS A 3 15.20 -13.93 -10.15
CA LYS A 3 16.02 -15.12 -9.91
C LYS A 3 16.13 -15.49 -8.41
N LEU A 4 15.17 -15.06 -7.59
CA LEU A 4 15.22 -15.23 -6.14
C LEU A 4 14.58 -16.54 -5.72
N THR A 5 15.20 -17.25 -4.78
CA THR A 5 14.61 -18.38 -4.07
C THR A 5 13.54 -17.91 -3.09
N ILE A 6 12.63 -18.80 -2.68
CA ILE A 6 11.60 -18.50 -1.67
C ILE A 6 12.23 -18.02 -0.35
N GLN A 7 13.36 -18.61 0.06
CA GLN A 7 14.07 -18.18 1.26
C GLN A 7 14.64 -16.76 1.13
N GLU A 8 15.14 -16.40 -0.05
CA GLU A 8 15.60 -15.02 -0.31
C GLU A 8 14.46 -14.02 -0.32
N ILE A 9 13.31 -14.40 -0.90
CA ILE A 9 12.09 -13.57 -0.86
C ILE A 9 11.64 -13.36 0.59
N GLY A 10 11.61 -14.43 1.40
CA GLY A 10 11.27 -14.33 2.83
C GLY A 10 12.20 -13.38 3.57
N ARG A 11 13.52 -13.55 3.44
CA ARG A 11 14.50 -12.65 4.07
C ARG A 11 14.33 -11.19 3.65
N PHE A 12 14.04 -10.96 2.37
CA PHE A 12 13.78 -9.61 1.88
C PHE A 12 12.52 -9.02 2.51
N LEU A 13 11.41 -9.78 2.55
CA LEU A 13 10.16 -9.32 3.13
C LEU A 13 10.26 -9.07 4.64
N ASP A 14 11.00 -9.92 5.38
CA ASP A 14 11.24 -9.73 6.81
C ASP A 14 12.03 -8.44 7.07
N ALA A 15 13.10 -8.21 6.29
CA ALA A 15 13.89 -6.99 6.39
C ALA A 15 13.07 -5.75 6.01
N PHE A 16 12.27 -5.84 4.94
CA PHE A 16 11.41 -4.76 4.50
C PHE A 16 10.33 -4.43 5.54
N ALA A 17 9.67 -5.44 6.10
CA ALA A 17 8.68 -5.27 7.16
C ALA A 17 9.29 -4.65 8.42
N GLY A 18 10.54 -4.98 8.76
CA GLY A 18 11.27 -4.37 9.86
C GLY A 18 11.60 -2.88 9.67
N LEU A 19 11.55 -2.38 8.43
CA LEU A 19 11.71 -0.95 8.12
C LEU A 19 10.37 -0.20 8.06
N CYS A 20 9.25 -0.92 7.98
CA CYS A 20 7.93 -0.31 7.92
C CYS A 20 7.48 0.19 9.30
N SER A 21 6.79 1.32 9.32
CA SER A 21 6.06 1.77 10.51
C SER A 21 4.77 0.96 10.66
N PRO A 22 4.53 0.27 11.80
CA PRO A 22 3.24 -0.35 12.05
C PRO A 22 2.16 0.72 12.15
N VAL A 23 0.99 0.43 11.59
CA VAL A 23 -0.17 1.33 11.65
C VAL A 23 -1.20 0.75 12.62
N ASP A 24 -1.44 1.48 13.70
CA ASP A 24 -2.55 1.18 14.61
C ASP A 24 -3.86 1.67 14.00
N ILE A 25 -4.84 0.78 13.89
CA ILE A 25 -6.15 1.10 13.33
C ILE A 25 -7.02 1.68 14.46
N HIS A 26 -7.18 3.00 14.46
CA HIS A 26 -7.98 3.70 15.47
C HIS A 26 -9.44 3.90 15.06
N PHE A 27 -9.71 3.90 13.75
CA PHE A 27 -11.04 4.13 13.19
C PHE A 27 -11.35 3.11 12.09
N TYR A 28 -12.55 2.52 12.18
CA TYR A 28 -13.07 1.59 11.18
C TYR A 28 -13.92 2.35 10.17
N TRP A 29 -13.42 2.44 8.93
CA TRP A 29 -14.11 3.16 7.85
C TRP A 29 -14.83 2.22 6.87
N ARG A 30 -14.70 0.92 7.06
CA ARG A 30 -15.27 -0.10 6.15
C ARG A 30 -16.80 -0.12 6.21
N PRO A 31 -17.50 -0.39 5.08
CA PRO A 31 -16.93 -0.65 3.76
C PRO A 31 -16.74 0.62 2.93
N GLN A 32 -15.61 0.71 2.22
CA GLN A 32 -15.33 1.70 1.17
C GLN A 32 -15.09 1.06 -0.21
N LEU A 33 -14.75 -0.24 -0.25
CA LEU A 33 -14.38 -1.03 -1.42
C LEU A 33 -15.17 -2.34 -1.49
N ASN A 34 -15.16 -2.98 -2.67
CA ASN A 34 -15.87 -4.25 -2.88
C ASN A 34 -15.07 -5.48 -2.42
N ASP A 35 -13.74 -5.41 -2.44
CA ASP A 35 -12.85 -6.51 -2.03
C ASP A 35 -12.36 -6.27 -0.58
N PRO A 36 -12.71 -7.17 0.37
CA PRO A 36 -12.23 -7.07 1.75
C PRO A 36 -10.70 -7.06 1.91
N ASN A 37 -9.94 -7.62 0.96
CA ASN A 37 -8.48 -7.56 0.99
C ASN A 37 -7.98 -6.15 0.66
N ASP A 38 -8.60 -5.48 -0.30
CA ASP A 38 -8.26 -4.10 -0.64
C ASP A 38 -8.65 -3.14 0.49
N GLU A 39 -9.74 -3.41 1.22
CA GLU A 39 -10.11 -2.65 2.42
C GLU A 39 -8.99 -2.60 3.45
N MET A 40 -8.29 -3.72 3.68
CA MET A 40 -7.18 -3.77 4.63
C MET A 40 -6.03 -2.85 4.22
N VAL A 41 -5.75 -2.77 2.92
CA VAL A 41 -4.68 -1.92 2.37
C VAL A 41 -5.07 -0.44 2.45
N LEU A 42 -6.31 -0.12 2.06
CA LEU A 42 -6.82 1.25 2.13
C LEU A 42 -6.85 1.75 3.58
N GLU A 43 -7.35 0.92 4.51
CA GLU A 43 -7.46 1.29 5.93
C GLU A 43 -6.08 1.54 6.56
N ALA A 44 -5.07 0.72 6.23
CA ALA A 44 -3.70 0.93 6.68
C ALA A 44 -3.11 2.23 6.11
N ALA A 45 -3.32 2.52 4.82
CA ALA A 45 -2.82 3.75 4.22
C ALA A 45 -3.46 5.01 4.83
N VAL A 46 -4.78 4.97 5.09
CA VAL A 46 -5.51 6.11 5.66
C VAL A 46 -5.16 6.33 7.14
N ASN A 47 -5.19 5.29 7.98
CA ASN A 47 -4.85 5.43 9.40
C ASN A 47 -3.36 5.76 9.59
N GLY A 48 -2.49 5.30 8.68
CA GLY A 48 -1.06 5.59 8.68
C GLY A 48 -0.68 6.95 8.11
N HIS A 49 -1.66 7.76 7.67
CA HIS A 49 -1.42 9.04 6.99
C HIS A 49 -0.40 8.93 5.84
N ALA A 50 -0.51 7.87 5.03
CA ALA A 50 0.42 7.65 3.94
C ALA A 50 0.34 8.78 2.91
N ASP A 51 1.50 9.23 2.42
CA ASP A 51 1.59 10.27 1.38
C ASP A 51 0.96 9.82 0.05
N ALA A 52 0.97 8.52 -0.23
CA ALA A 52 0.32 7.89 -1.37
C ALA A 52 0.12 6.38 -1.15
N LEU A 53 -0.86 5.79 -1.84
CA LEU A 53 -1.03 4.34 -1.98
C LEU A 53 -0.44 3.91 -3.33
N ILE A 54 0.63 3.11 -3.25
CA ILE A 54 1.36 2.63 -4.42
C ILE A 54 0.81 1.27 -4.85
N THR A 55 0.25 1.17 -6.05
CA THR A 55 -0.36 -0.09 -6.53
C THR A 55 -0.39 -0.18 -8.05
N PHE A 56 -0.32 -1.40 -8.58
CA PHE A 56 -0.66 -1.66 -9.98
C PHE A 56 -2.17 -1.71 -10.21
N ASN A 57 -2.97 -1.94 -9.17
CA ASN A 57 -4.41 -2.14 -9.28
C ASN A 57 -5.21 -0.87 -8.94
N MET A 58 -4.87 0.24 -9.60
CA MET A 58 -5.44 1.56 -9.29
C MET A 58 -6.98 1.58 -9.39
N ALA A 59 -7.55 0.82 -10.31
CA ALA A 59 -8.99 0.79 -10.55
C ALA A 59 -9.79 0.37 -9.31
N HIS A 60 -9.25 -0.56 -8.51
CA HIS A 60 -9.90 -1.03 -7.30
C HIS A 60 -10.01 0.09 -6.25
N PHE A 61 -8.99 0.93 -6.12
CA PHE A 61 -8.94 1.98 -5.10
C PHE A 61 -9.52 3.33 -5.56
N ALA A 62 -9.69 3.52 -6.87
CA ALA A 62 -10.07 4.80 -7.46
C ALA A 62 -11.41 5.37 -6.93
N VAL A 63 -12.32 4.50 -6.50
CA VAL A 63 -13.65 4.92 -5.98
C VAL A 63 -13.60 5.45 -4.54
N ALA A 64 -12.62 5.02 -3.75
CA ALA A 64 -12.53 5.34 -2.32
C ALA A 64 -11.38 6.31 -1.99
N ALA A 65 -10.22 6.16 -2.62
CA ALA A 65 -9.03 6.94 -2.29
C ALA A 65 -9.24 8.48 -2.31
N PRO A 66 -9.99 9.08 -3.27
CA PRO A 66 -10.27 10.51 -3.26
C PRO A 66 -11.04 11.00 -2.01
N ARG A 67 -11.85 10.15 -1.38
CA ARG A 67 -12.62 10.49 -0.17
C ARG A 67 -11.71 10.76 1.04
N PHE A 68 -10.51 10.17 1.02
CA PHE A 68 -9.50 10.31 2.06
C PHE A 68 -8.34 11.21 1.64
N ASN A 69 -8.47 11.91 0.50
CA ASN A 69 -7.41 12.71 -0.09
C ASN A 69 -6.09 11.92 -0.25
N LEU A 70 -6.20 10.62 -0.57
CA LEU A 70 -5.08 9.68 -0.69
C LEU A 70 -4.68 9.54 -2.16
N PRO A 71 -3.51 10.04 -2.58
CA PRO A 71 -3.01 9.89 -3.95
C PRO A 71 -2.78 8.41 -4.28
N LEU A 72 -3.13 8.01 -5.51
CA LEU A 72 -2.83 6.68 -6.04
C LEU A 72 -1.70 6.80 -7.05
N TRP A 73 -0.60 6.07 -6.83
CA TRP A 73 0.55 6.05 -7.73
C TRP A 73 0.84 4.64 -8.23
N LEU A 74 1.30 4.54 -9.48
CA LEU A 74 1.96 3.35 -9.98
C LEU A 74 3.35 3.22 -9.36
N PRO A 75 3.88 2.00 -9.15
CA PRO A 75 5.26 1.81 -8.70
C PRO A 75 6.31 2.54 -9.54
N LYS A 76 6.07 2.71 -10.86
CA LYS A 76 6.94 3.51 -11.73
C LYS A 76 7.04 4.97 -11.26
N GLN A 77 5.93 5.57 -10.81
CA GLN A 77 5.92 6.95 -10.34
C GLN A 77 6.73 7.11 -9.06
N LEU A 78 6.57 6.19 -8.09
CA LEU A 78 7.43 6.15 -6.90
C LEU A 78 8.91 6.06 -7.27
N LEU A 79 9.28 5.18 -8.20
CA LEU A 79 10.68 5.03 -8.63
C LEU A 79 11.23 6.28 -9.34
N MET A 80 10.38 7.08 -10.00
CA MET A 80 10.81 8.35 -10.58
C MET A 80 11.02 9.41 -9.50
N GLU A 81 10.23 9.38 -8.42
CA GLU A 81 10.35 10.28 -7.28
C GLU A 81 11.61 10.00 -6.44
N VAL A 82 11.84 8.74 -6.03
CA VAL A 82 12.95 8.35 -5.14
C VAL A 82 14.33 8.47 -5.80
N ARG A 83 14.38 8.59 -7.13
CA ARG A 83 15.64 8.72 -7.89
C ARG A 83 16.14 10.17 -8.03
N GLN A 84 15.35 11.15 -7.59
CA GLN A 84 15.78 12.55 -7.52
C GLN A 84 16.59 12.80 -6.25
#